data_AF-A0A8D8BD66-F1
#
_entry.id   AF-A0A8D8BD66-F1
#
_cell.length_a   1.000
_cell.length_b   1.000
_cell.length_c   1.000
_cell.angle_alpha   90.00
_cell.angle_beta   90.00
_cell.angle_gamma   90.00
#
_symmetry.space_group_name_H-M   'P 1'
#
loop_
_entity.id
_entity.type
_entity.pdbx_description
1 polymer ?
#
loop_
_entity_poly.entity_id
_entity_poly.type
_entity_poly.pdbx_seq_one_letter_code
_entity_poly.pdbx_strand_id
1 'polypeptide(L)'
;ITSSSSTSSVPSSSSRIKFYPAAAARKQTRKINKYVEFQLEKVKFCIFLDQEVFGNVFSVKTSKMICLCSLIYVLLFIGSFCLIGLLTVFLLLRLLIRNQKNKRRCNNDNDKYVALFHPYCNAGGGGERVLWCAVRALQNKYDGIKLYIYTGDLEATKKEILDKAERTFNLSLDTKNINFVYLKRRKWVEASRYPYFTLLGQSIGSMVLAMEALLN
;
A
#
# COMPACT_ATOMS: atom_id res chain seq x y z
N ILE A 1 42.27 77.45 108.22
CA ILE A 1 42.03 76.06 108.70
C ILE A 1 40.56 75.74 108.41
N THR A 2 40.32 74.77 107.49
CA THR A 2 39.11 73.92 107.27
C THR A 2 37.71 74.58 107.20
N SER A 3 37.05 74.71 106.05
CA SER A 3 36.31 73.72 105.20
C SER A 3 34.88 73.37 105.65
N SER A 4 33.86 73.72 104.86
CA SER A 4 32.77 72.84 104.38
C SER A 4 31.75 73.63 103.53
N SER A 5 31.02 72.88 102.70
CA SER A 5 30.52 73.24 101.36
C SER A 5 29.00 73.07 101.22
N SER A 6 28.48 73.38 100.01
CA SER A 6 27.20 72.96 99.37
C SER A 6 26.08 74.04 99.36
N THR A 7 25.20 74.22 98.36
CA THR A 7 24.72 73.40 97.22
C THR A 7 24.16 74.28 96.06
N SER A 8 23.98 73.64 94.90
CA SER A 8 23.52 74.12 93.59
C SER A 8 22.00 74.00 93.34
N SER A 9 21.46 74.69 92.31
CA SER A 9 20.33 74.18 91.48
C SER A 9 20.09 75.00 90.19
N VAL A 10 19.90 74.32 89.04
CA VAL A 10 19.22 74.78 87.80
C VAL A 10 18.59 73.54 87.10
N PRO A 11 17.40 73.62 86.46
CA PRO A 11 16.64 72.45 85.99
C PRO A 11 16.81 72.12 84.49
N SER A 12 16.37 70.91 84.07
CA SER A 12 16.31 70.50 82.66
C SER A 12 14.98 69.80 82.32
N SER A 13 14.45 70.09 81.13
CA SER A 13 13.32 69.41 80.47
C SER A 13 13.83 68.68 79.22
N SER A 14 13.45 67.41 79.00
CA SER A 14 13.60 66.79 77.66
C SER A 14 12.65 65.62 77.41
N SER A 15 12.24 65.54 76.15
CA SER A 15 11.23 64.74 75.45
C SER A 15 11.44 63.21 75.44
N ARG A 16 10.32 62.47 75.51
CA ARG A 16 10.23 61.01 75.56
C ARG A 16 10.32 60.37 74.15
N ILE A 17 11.46 59.75 73.83
CA ILE A 17 11.66 58.90 72.64
C ILE A 17 11.06 57.51 72.90
N LYS A 18 10.09 57.07 72.08
CA LYS A 18 9.54 55.69 72.15
C LYS A 18 10.49 54.71 71.47
N PHE A 19 11.20 53.91 72.26
CA PHE A 19 11.97 52.75 71.78
C PHE A 19 11.02 51.59 71.46
N TYR A 20 11.02 51.10 70.21
CA TYR A 20 10.39 49.83 69.85
C TYR A 20 11.27 48.65 70.28
N PRO A 21 10.70 47.55 70.84
CA PRO A 21 11.47 46.47 71.44
C PRO A 21 12.18 45.60 70.40
N ALA A 22 13.48 45.33 70.59
CA ALA A 22 14.36 44.51 69.73
C ALA A 22 13.83 43.08 69.45
N ALA A 23 12.94 42.55 70.30
CA ALA A 23 12.27 41.27 70.09
C ALA A 23 11.31 41.30 68.87
N ALA A 24 10.69 42.44 68.58
CA ALA A 24 9.80 42.59 67.42
C ALA A 24 10.58 42.54 66.09
N ALA A 25 11.77 43.16 66.04
CA ALA A 25 12.65 43.13 64.88
C ALA A 25 13.14 41.71 64.56
N ARG A 26 13.61 40.95 65.58
CA ARG A 26 14.03 39.55 65.40
C ARG A 26 12.88 38.64 64.93
N LYS A 27 11.66 38.86 65.43
CA LYS A 27 10.47 38.11 65.01
C LYS A 27 10.10 38.41 63.56
N GLN A 28 10.28 39.66 63.11
CA GLN A 28 10.08 40.07 61.73
C GLN A 28 11.12 39.46 60.79
N THR A 29 12.42 39.48 61.14
CA THR A 29 13.48 38.85 60.35
C THR A 29 13.29 37.34 60.21
N ARG A 30 12.87 36.64 61.28
CA ARG A 30 12.55 35.20 61.20
C ARG A 30 11.37 34.92 60.26
N LYS A 31 10.34 35.78 60.25
CA LYS A 31 9.22 35.65 59.30
C LYS A 31 9.68 35.86 57.85
N ILE A 32 10.52 36.87 57.61
CA ILE A 32 11.06 37.15 56.28
C ILE A 32 11.92 36.00 55.78
N ASN A 33 12.86 35.50 56.59
CA ASN A 33 13.70 34.36 56.18
C ASN A 33 12.87 33.11 55.90
N LYS A 34 11.84 32.84 56.70
CA LYS A 34 10.93 31.71 56.45
C LYS A 34 10.14 31.89 55.16
N TYR A 35 9.76 33.13 54.82
CA TYR A 35 9.11 33.45 53.56
C TYR A 35 10.05 33.30 52.37
N VAL A 36 11.30 33.77 52.50
CA VAL A 36 12.33 33.66 51.45
C VAL A 36 12.70 32.20 51.18
N GLU A 37 12.90 31.38 52.22
CA GLU A 37 13.14 29.93 52.08
C GLU A 37 11.97 29.23 51.38
N PHE A 38 10.73 29.55 51.78
CA PHE A 38 9.53 29.00 51.13
C PHE A 38 9.43 29.40 49.65
N GLN A 39 9.82 30.62 49.30
CA GLN A 39 9.85 31.06 47.90
C GLN A 39 10.99 30.41 47.12
N LEU A 40 12.17 30.24 47.73
CA LEU A 40 13.29 29.53 47.11
C LEU A 40 12.97 28.05 46.86
N GLU A 41 12.29 27.39 47.79
CA GLU A 41 11.85 26.00 47.63
C GLU A 41 10.82 25.87 46.50
N LYS A 42 9.87 26.80 46.40
CA LYS A 42 8.93 26.88 45.28
C LYS A 42 9.61 27.10 43.93
N VAL A 43 10.59 28.00 43.86
CA VAL A 43 11.35 28.26 42.62
C VAL A 43 12.16 27.02 42.23
N LYS A 44 12.85 26.37 43.17
CA LYS A 44 13.57 25.12 42.92
C LYS A 44 12.65 24.00 42.43
N PHE A 45 11.46 23.88 43.02
CA PHE A 45 10.46 22.90 42.60
C PHE A 45 9.90 23.20 41.20
N CYS A 46 9.63 24.47 40.88
CA CYS A 46 9.25 24.88 39.53
C CYS A 46 10.34 24.57 38.49
N ILE A 47 11.60 24.87 38.78
CA ILE A 47 12.72 24.58 37.87
C ILE A 47 12.91 23.06 37.70
N PHE A 48 12.80 22.29 38.78
CA PHE A 48 12.90 20.83 38.74
C PHE A 48 11.77 20.20 37.91
N LEU A 49 10.53 20.63 38.14
CA LEU A 49 9.38 20.18 37.36
C LEU A 49 9.50 20.56 35.88
N ASP A 50 9.96 21.78 35.57
CA ASP A 50 10.10 22.23 34.19
C ASP A 50 11.20 21.45 33.46
N GLN A 51 12.32 21.15 34.15
CA GLN A 51 13.40 20.34 33.61
C GLN A 51 12.99 18.88 33.36
N GLU A 52 12.16 18.29 34.23
CA GLU A 52 11.66 16.92 34.09
C GLU A 52 10.56 16.80 33.02
N VAL A 53 9.63 17.76 32.97
CA VAL A 53 8.56 17.80 31.96
C VAL A 53 9.13 18.04 30.57
N PHE A 54 10.08 18.96 30.41
CA PHE A 54 10.73 19.24 29.12
C PHE A 54 11.53 18.02 28.62
N GLY A 55 12.27 17.35 29.50
CA GLY A 55 13.00 16.12 29.17
C GLY A 55 12.08 14.99 28.69
N ASN A 56 10.95 14.79 29.37
CA ASN A 56 9.97 13.76 29.02
C ASN A 56 9.25 14.06 27.68
N VAL A 57 8.85 15.31 27.44
CA VAL A 57 8.19 15.70 26.17
C VAL A 57 9.16 15.61 24.99
N PHE A 58 10.41 16.03 25.16
CA PHE A 58 11.43 15.95 24.11
C PHE A 58 11.81 14.50 23.80
N SER A 59 11.96 13.64 24.83
CA SER A 59 12.27 12.21 24.68
C SER A 59 11.14 11.43 24.00
N VAL A 60 9.88 11.73 24.33
CA VAL A 60 8.72 11.10 23.67
C VAL A 60 8.57 11.56 22.21
N LYS A 61 8.87 12.82 21.90
CA LYS A 61 8.79 13.35 20.53
C LYS A 61 9.91 12.81 19.64
N THR A 62 11.13 12.71 20.16
CA THR A 62 12.29 12.16 19.43
C THR A 62 12.18 10.64 19.23
N SER A 63 11.72 9.87 20.22
CA SER A 63 11.51 8.42 20.07
C SER A 63 10.45 8.08 19.01
N LYS A 64 9.33 8.81 18.97
CA LYS A 64 8.31 8.66 17.91
C LYS A 64 8.84 9.01 16.52
N MET A 65 9.63 10.08 16.40
CA MET A 65 10.24 10.48 15.13
C MET A 65 11.23 9.44 14.61
N ILE A 66 12.08 8.89 15.48
CA ILE A 66 13.05 7.84 15.10
C ILE A 66 12.31 6.56 14.67
N CYS A 67 11.24 6.19 15.37
CA CYS A 67 10.41 5.02 15.02
C CYS A 67 9.73 5.19 13.65
N LEU A 68 9.17 6.37 13.37
CA LEU A 68 8.56 6.69 12.08
C LEU A 68 9.59 6.68 10.93
N CYS A 69 10.76 7.27 11.13
CA CYS A 69 11.84 7.25 10.14
C CYS A 69 12.31 5.82 9.85
N SER A 70 12.45 4.99 10.88
CA SER A 70 12.79 3.57 10.74
C SER A 70 11.71 2.80 9.97
N LEU A 71 10.44 3.03 10.28
CA LEU A 71 9.32 2.41 9.57
C LEU A 71 9.29 2.79 8.09
N ILE A 72 9.48 4.08 7.78
CA ILE A 72 9.56 4.57 6.39
C ILE A 72 10.74 3.92 5.66
N TYR A 73 11.91 3.82 6.29
CA TYR A 73 13.08 3.18 5.69
C TYR A 73 12.82 1.70 5.39
N VAL A 74 12.20 0.96 6.31
CA VAL A 74 11.83 -0.44 6.11
C VAL A 74 10.82 -0.59 4.96
N LEU A 75 9.82 0.28 4.88
CA LEU A 75 8.84 0.27 3.78
C LEU A 75 9.49 0.56 2.43
N LEU A 76 10.40 1.54 2.37
CA LEU A 76 11.15 1.85 1.15
C LEU A 76 12.09 0.71 0.74
N PHE A 77 12.72 0.05 1.72
CA PHE A 77 13.58 -1.10 1.48
C PHE A 77 12.78 -2.26 0.88
N ILE A 78 11.66 -2.65 1.52
CA ILE A 78 10.77 -3.70 1.02
C ILE A 78 10.23 -3.31 -0.38
N GLY A 79 9.81 -2.06 -0.56
CA GLY A 79 9.32 -1.54 -1.83
C GLY A 79 10.37 -1.64 -2.95
N SER A 80 11.62 -1.32 -2.65
CA SER A 80 12.74 -1.44 -3.60
C SER A 80 12.99 -2.90 -4.01
N PHE A 81 13.01 -3.83 -3.06
CA PHE A 81 13.15 -5.26 -3.35
C PHE A 81 11.99 -5.79 -4.21
N CYS A 82 10.75 -5.39 -3.92
CA CYS A 82 9.58 -5.73 -4.73
C CYS A 82 9.71 -5.16 -6.16
N LEU A 83 10.14 -3.90 -6.30
CA LEU A 83 10.31 -3.26 -7.61
C LEU A 83 11.40 -3.95 -8.44
N ILE A 84 12.55 -4.27 -7.83
CA ILE A 84 13.65 -5.01 -8.47
C ILE A 84 13.18 -6.42 -8.87
N GLY A 85 12.44 -7.11 -8.01
CA GLY A 85 11.85 -8.42 -8.33
C GLY A 85 10.90 -8.35 -9.52
N LEU A 86 10.02 -7.34 -9.57
CA LEU A 86 9.11 -7.13 -10.70
C LEU A 86 9.87 -6.80 -12.00
N LEU A 87 10.90 -5.97 -11.93
CA LEU A 87 11.76 -5.63 -13.07
C LEU A 87 12.50 -6.86 -13.61
N THR A 88 13.08 -7.69 -12.73
CA THR A 88 13.80 -8.90 -13.16
C THR A 88 12.85 -9.92 -13.80
N VAL A 89 11.68 -10.17 -13.22
CA VAL A 89 10.64 -11.04 -13.81
C VAL A 89 10.19 -10.49 -15.17
N PHE A 90 9.98 -9.18 -15.29
CA PHE A 90 9.61 -8.54 -16.55
C PHE A 90 10.69 -8.69 -17.63
N LEU A 91 11.97 -8.50 -17.27
CA LEU A 91 13.09 -8.70 -18.19
C LEU A 91 13.22 -10.17 -18.60
N LEU A 92 13.11 -11.12 -17.67
CA LEU A 92 13.10 -12.55 -17.97
C LEU A 92 11.96 -12.91 -18.92
N LEU A 93 10.74 -12.43 -18.66
CA LEU A 93 9.59 -12.66 -19.53
C LEU A 93 9.84 -12.08 -20.94
N ARG A 94 10.41 -10.88 -21.05
CA ARG A 94 10.81 -10.30 -22.34
C ARG A 94 11.84 -11.16 -23.07
N LEU A 95 12.85 -11.66 -22.36
CA LEU A 95 13.89 -12.53 -22.94
C LEU A 95 13.28 -13.86 -23.41
N LEU A 96 12.40 -14.47 -22.62
CA LEU A 96 11.70 -15.70 -22.99
C LEU A 96 10.82 -15.49 -24.23
N ILE A 97 10.02 -14.41 -24.27
CA ILE A 97 9.21 -14.07 -25.43
C ILE A 97 10.08 -13.82 -26.66
N ARG A 98 11.20 -13.11 -26.52
CA ARG A 98 12.13 -12.83 -27.62
C ARG A 98 12.79 -14.10 -28.13
N ASN A 99 13.20 -15.00 -27.24
CA ASN A 99 13.79 -16.28 -27.61
C ASN A 99 12.77 -17.18 -28.32
N GLN A 100 11.53 -17.21 -27.84
CA GLN A 100 10.44 -17.91 -28.53
C GLN A 100 10.15 -17.32 -29.91
N LYS A 101 10.14 -15.99 -30.06
CA LYS A 101 9.96 -15.33 -31.37
C LYS A 101 11.08 -15.72 -32.35
N ASN A 102 12.33 -15.78 -31.90
CA ASN A 102 13.45 -16.21 -32.73
C ASN A 102 13.31 -17.68 -33.16
N LYS A 103 12.86 -18.56 -32.26
CA LYS A 103 12.58 -19.97 -32.60
C LYS A 103 11.40 -20.14 -33.57
N ARG A 104 10.47 -19.18 -33.64
CA ARG A 104 9.36 -19.21 -34.60
C ARG A 104 9.73 -18.67 -35.98
N ARG A 105 10.74 -17.79 -36.07
CA ARG A 105 11.26 -17.26 -37.36
C ARG A 105 11.99 -18.30 -38.22
N CYS A 106 12.41 -19.44 -37.66
CA CYS A 106 13.04 -20.50 -38.44
C CYS A 106 12.02 -21.50 -39.03
N ASN A 107 10.71 -21.30 -38.79
CA ASN A 107 9.66 -22.10 -39.41
C ASN A 107 9.19 -21.37 -40.68
N ASN A 108 9.01 -22.09 -41.79
CA ASN A 108 8.76 -21.57 -43.14
C ASN A 108 7.85 -20.32 -43.17
N ASP A 109 8.37 -19.19 -43.69
CA ASP A 109 7.67 -17.90 -43.80
C ASP A 109 6.36 -17.94 -44.63
N ASN A 110 6.13 -19.03 -45.37
CA ASN A 110 4.97 -19.18 -46.24
C ASN A 110 3.72 -19.72 -45.52
N ASP A 111 3.86 -20.44 -44.41
CA ASP A 111 2.70 -20.99 -43.70
C ASP A 111 2.09 -19.95 -42.74
N LYS A 112 0.82 -19.59 -42.96
CA LYS A 112 0.09 -18.66 -42.11
C LYS A 112 -0.70 -19.42 -41.05
N TYR A 113 -0.43 -19.10 -39.79
CA TYR A 113 -1.12 -19.67 -38.63
C TYR A 113 -1.87 -18.56 -37.90
N VAL A 114 -3.16 -18.75 -37.65
CA VAL A 114 -3.96 -17.82 -36.84
C VAL A 114 -4.70 -18.59 -35.75
N ALA A 115 -4.50 -18.15 -34.51
CA ALA A 115 -5.17 -18.67 -33.33
C ALA A 115 -6.24 -17.68 -32.85
N LEU A 116 -7.46 -18.17 -32.66
CA LEU A 116 -8.60 -17.44 -32.13
C LEU A 116 -9.01 -18.08 -30.81
N PHE A 117 -9.15 -17.26 -29.76
CA PHE A 117 -9.55 -17.72 -28.44
C PHE A 117 -11.03 -17.42 -28.21
N HIS A 118 -11.83 -18.48 -28.04
CA HIS A 118 -13.27 -18.35 -27.82
C HIS A 118 -13.77 -19.51 -26.92
N PRO A 119 -13.89 -19.33 -25.60
CA PRO A 119 -14.22 -20.42 -24.68
C PRO A 119 -15.60 -21.07 -24.88
N TYR A 120 -16.51 -20.39 -25.59
CA TYR A 120 -17.91 -20.79 -25.82
C TYR A 120 -18.23 -20.75 -27.31
N CYS A 121 -17.77 -21.73 -28.09
CA CYS A 121 -17.99 -21.78 -29.55
C CYS A 121 -19.33 -22.41 -29.95
N ASN A 122 -20.05 -23.01 -29.00
CA ASN A 122 -21.23 -23.83 -29.23
C ASN A 122 -22.52 -23.25 -28.62
N ALA A 123 -22.56 -22.02 -28.11
CA ALA A 123 -23.76 -21.48 -27.48
C ALA A 123 -24.75 -20.84 -28.47
N GLY A 124 -24.33 -20.52 -29.71
CA GLY A 124 -25.14 -19.91 -30.75
C GLY A 124 -25.38 -18.41 -30.57
N GLY A 125 -24.56 -17.73 -29.77
CA GLY A 125 -24.72 -16.30 -29.45
C GLY A 125 -24.20 -15.33 -30.51
N GLY A 126 -24.47 -14.03 -30.31
CA GLY A 126 -24.01 -12.98 -31.23
C GLY A 126 -22.48 -12.85 -31.34
N GLY A 127 -21.74 -13.08 -30.25
CA GLY A 127 -20.27 -13.08 -30.27
C GLY A 127 -19.67 -14.18 -31.14
N GLU A 128 -20.32 -15.35 -31.19
CA GLU A 128 -19.90 -16.46 -32.04
C GLU A 128 -20.11 -16.14 -33.53
N ARG A 129 -21.18 -15.41 -33.89
CA ARG A 129 -21.36 -14.94 -35.27
C ARG A 129 -20.16 -14.12 -35.74
N VAL A 130 -19.63 -13.25 -34.87
CA VAL A 130 -18.44 -12.45 -35.16
C VAL A 130 -17.22 -13.34 -35.35
N LEU A 131 -17.03 -14.35 -34.49
CA LEU A 131 -15.96 -15.34 -34.63
C LEU A 131 -16.02 -16.05 -35.99
N TRP A 132 -17.18 -16.60 -36.36
CA TRP A 132 -17.33 -17.38 -37.58
C TRP A 132 -17.23 -16.53 -38.86
N CYS A 133 -17.73 -15.29 -38.82
CA CYS A 133 -17.48 -14.32 -39.88
C CYS A 133 -15.99 -13.99 -40.03
N ALA A 134 -15.26 -13.84 -38.93
CA ALA A 134 -13.82 -13.60 -38.96
C ALA A 134 -13.05 -14.80 -39.54
N VAL A 135 -13.41 -16.03 -39.15
CA VAL A 135 -12.87 -17.27 -39.72
C VAL A 135 -13.09 -17.31 -41.23
N ARG A 136 -14.33 -17.08 -41.70
CA ARG A 136 -14.65 -17.05 -43.13
C ARG A 136 -13.84 -15.99 -43.88
N ALA A 137 -13.73 -14.79 -43.32
CA ALA A 137 -12.95 -13.71 -43.92
C ALA A 137 -11.46 -14.05 -44.03
N LEU A 138 -10.89 -14.74 -43.03
CA LEU A 138 -9.51 -15.21 -43.06
C LEU A 138 -9.29 -16.29 -44.12
N GLN A 139 -10.21 -17.25 -44.23
CA GLN A 139 -10.17 -18.28 -45.26
C GLN A 139 -10.25 -17.69 -46.68
N ASN A 140 -11.11 -16.70 -46.89
CA ASN A 140 -11.23 -16.04 -48.20
C ASN A 140 -10.02 -15.17 -48.57
N LYS A 141 -9.28 -14.65 -47.58
CA LYS A 141 -8.16 -13.73 -47.81
C LYS A 141 -6.82 -14.46 -47.98
N TYR A 142 -6.67 -15.63 -47.38
CA TYR A 142 -5.40 -16.35 -47.32
C TYR A 142 -5.59 -17.83 -47.67
N ASP A 143 -5.08 -18.24 -48.82
CA ASP A 143 -5.05 -19.65 -49.21
C ASP A 143 -4.14 -20.46 -48.28
N GLY A 144 -4.58 -21.65 -47.88
CA GLY A 144 -3.81 -22.57 -47.03
C GLY A 144 -3.60 -22.11 -45.59
N ILE A 145 -4.34 -21.10 -45.11
CA ILE A 145 -4.25 -20.64 -43.72
C ILE A 145 -4.68 -21.72 -42.72
N LYS A 146 -3.84 -22.00 -41.73
CA LYS A 146 -4.14 -22.95 -40.65
C LYS A 146 -4.76 -22.19 -39.48
N LEU A 147 -6.02 -22.47 -39.20
CA LEU A 147 -6.80 -21.80 -38.15
C LEU A 147 -6.89 -22.68 -36.91
N TYR A 148 -6.67 -22.08 -35.75
CA TYR A 148 -6.75 -22.76 -34.45
C TYR A 148 -7.77 -22.04 -33.59
N ILE A 149 -8.80 -22.75 -33.14
CA ILE A 149 -9.85 -22.21 -32.26
C ILE A 149 -9.68 -22.86 -30.89
N TYR A 150 -9.33 -22.05 -29.89
CA TYR A 150 -9.23 -22.49 -28.50
C TYR A 150 -10.61 -22.40 -27.87
N THR A 151 -11.21 -23.55 -27.55
CA THR A 151 -12.57 -23.67 -27.01
C THR A 151 -12.60 -24.40 -25.67
N GLY A 152 -13.56 -24.05 -24.82
CA GLY A 152 -13.87 -24.78 -23.60
C GLY A 152 -15.04 -25.76 -23.74
N ASP A 153 -15.62 -25.91 -24.94
CA ASP A 153 -16.72 -26.84 -25.21
C ASP A 153 -16.20 -28.29 -25.39
N LEU A 154 -15.92 -28.96 -24.26
CA LEU A 154 -15.44 -30.35 -24.25
C LEU A 154 -16.49 -31.37 -24.70
N GLU A 155 -17.76 -30.99 -24.63
CA GLU A 155 -18.92 -31.87 -24.85
C GLU A 155 -19.37 -31.91 -26.32
N ALA A 156 -18.78 -31.06 -27.17
CA ALA A 156 -19.13 -30.97 -28.58
C ALA A 156 -17.92 -31.28 -29.45
N THR A 157 -18.13 -32.14 -30.44
CA THR A 157 -17.11 -32.47 -31.42
C THR A 157 -16.90 -31.32 -32.40
N LYS A 158 -15.70 -31.25 -33.01
CA LYS A 158 -15.37 -30.27 -34.06
C LYS A 158 -16.45 -30.19 -35.14
N LYS A 159 -16.96 -31.35 -35.57
CA LYS A 159 -17.98 -31.44 -36.62
C LYS A 159 -19.31 -30.83 -36.15
N GLU A 160 -19.76 -31.17 -34.95
CA GLU A 160 -21.00 -30.62 -34.40
C GLU A 160 -20.96 -29.10 -34.26
N ILE A 161 -19.84 -28.55 -33.78
CA ILE A 161 -19.66 -27.11 -33.64
C ILE A 161 -19.71 -26.41 -35.01
N LEU A 162 -19.00 -26.95 -36.00
CA LEU A 162 -18.95 -26.38 -37.35
C LEU A 162 -20.32 -26.48 -38.05
N ASP A 163 -20.97 -27.65 -37.99
CA ASP A 163 -22.28 -27.87 -38.59
C ASP A 163 -23.34 -26.96 -37.94
N LYS A 164 -23.25 -26.73 -36.62
CA LYS A 164 -24.14 -25.81 -35.90
C LYS A 164 -23.87 -24.36 -36.31
N ALA A 165 -22.61 -23.96 -36.42
CA ALA A 165 -22.24 -22.62 -36.84
C ALA A 165 -22.73 -22.32 -38.26
N GLU A 166 -22.55 -23.25 -39.20
CA GLU A 166 -23.02 -23.14 -40.57
C GLU A 166 -24.55 -23.03 -40.63
N ARG A 167 -25.27 -23.89 -39.88
CA ARG A 167 -26.74 -23.85 -39.81
C ARG A 167 -27.29 -22.58 -39.13
N THR A 168 -26.63 -22.09 -38.10
CA THR A 168 -27.12 -20.94 -37.30
C THR A 168 -26.84 -19.62 -38.02
N PHE A 169 -25.70 -19.50 -38.69
CA PHE A 169 -25.24 -18.25 -39.27
C PHE A 169 -25.27 -18.22 -40.81
N ASN A 170 -25.63 -19.33 -41.47
CA ASN A 170 -25.63 -19.49 -42.93
C ASN A 170 -24.29 -19.11 -43.56
N LEU A 171 -23.19 -19.62 -43.00
CA LEU A 171 -21.83 -19.37 -43.44
C LEU A 171 -21.18 -20.67 -43.94
N SER A 172 -20.76 -20.70 -45.20
CA SER A 172 -19.96 -21.80 -45.77
C SER A 172 -18.51 -21.71 -45.26
N LEU A 173 -18.07 -22.71 -44.50
CA LEU A 173 -16.73 -22.75 -43.90
C LEU A 173 -15.93 -23.95 -44.44
N ASP A 174 -14.66 -23.75 -44.78
CA ASP A 174 -13.77 -24.88 -45.08
C ASP A 174 -13.32 -25.56 -43.78
N THR A 175 -13.85 -26.75 -43.53
CA THR A 175 -13.60 -27.49 -42.29
C THR A 175 -12.23 -28.17 -42.25
N LYS A 176 -11.52 -28.28 -43.38
CA LYS A 176 -10.22 -28.96 -43.47
C LYS A 176 -9.14 -28.25 -42.68
N ASN A 177 -9.08 -26.93 -42.80
CA ASN A 177 -8.01 -26.10 -42.25
C ASN A 177 -8.29 -25.51 -40.85
N ILE A 178 -9.44 -25.86 -40.25
CA ILE A 178 -9.83 -25.41 -38.90
C ILE A 178 -9.47 -26.48 -37.88
N ASN A 179 -8.68 -26.15 -36.86
CA ASN A 179 -8.29 -27.05 -35.79
C ASN A 179 -8.86 -26.53 -34.47
N PHE A 180 -9.34 -27.43 -33.62
CA PHE A 180 -9.86 -27.07 -32.30
C PHE A 180 -8.89 -27.52 -31.22
N VAL A 181 -8.58 -26.60 -30.30
CA VAL A 181 -7.79 -26.88 -29.10
C VAL A 181 -8.72 -26.78 -27.90
N TYR A 182 -8.98 -27.91 -27.26
CA TYR A 182 -9.93 -27.98 -26.16
C TYR A 182 -9.26 -27.66 -24.82
N LEU A 183 -9.79 -26.66 -24.13
CA LEU A 183 -9.35 -26.17 -22.83
C LEU A 183 -10.19 -26.80 -21.72
N LYS A 184 -9.53 -27.36 -20.70
CA LYS A 184 -10.20 -28.09 -19.62
C LYS A 184 -10.65 -27.17 -18.49
N ARG A 185 -10.00 -26.02 -18.31
CA ARG A 185 -10.23 -25.13 -17.15
C ARG A 185 -11.30 -24.06 -17.39
N ARG A 186 -12.20 -24.23 -18.36
CA ARG A 186 -13.31 -23.30 -18.61
C ARG A 186 -14.11 -22.94 -17.34
N LYS A 187 -14.32 -23.91 -16.45
CA LYS A 187 -15.08 -23.75 -15.18
C LYS A 187 -14.55 -22.63 -14.28
N TRP A 188 -13.32 -22.16 -14.47
CA TRP A 188 -12.75 -21.03 -13.71
C TRP A 188 -13.26 -19.66 -14.18
N VAL A 189 -13.87 -19.55 -15.36
CA VAL A 189 -14.44 -18.29 -15.88
C VAL A 189 -15.96 -18.22 -15.63
N GLU A 190 -16.56 -19.31 -15.15
CA GLU A 190 -18.00 -19.39 -14.90
C GLU A 190 -18.38 -18.66 -13.61
N ALA A 191 -19.39 -17.79 -13.70
CA ALA A 191 -19.86 -16.99 -12.58
C ALA A 191 -20.39 -17.84 -11.41
N SER A 192 -20.97 -19.01 -11.71
CA SER A 192 -21.52 -19.95 -10.73
C SER A 192 -20.50 -20.45 -9.71
N ARG A 193 -19.20 -20.38 -10.03
CA ARG A 193 -18.12 -20.78 -9.12
C ARG A 193 -17.79 -19.73 -8.04
N TYR A 194 -18.26 -18.49 -8.21
CA TYR A 194 -17.92 -17.38 -7.35
C TYR A 194 -19.17 -16.77 -6.71
N PRO A 195 -19.58 -17.23 -5.51
CA PRO A 195 -20.76 -16.70 -4.81
C PRO A 195 -20.59 -15.24 -4.37
N TYR A 196 -19.34 -14.79 -4.19
CA TYR A 196 -18.99 -13.41 -3.90
C TYR A 196 -17.81 -12.98 -4.79
N PHE A 197 -17.66 -11.67 -5.04
CA PHE A 197 -16.58 -11.10 -5.86
C PHE A 197 -16.43 -11.73 -7.25
N THR A 198 -17.55 -12.05 -7.90
CA THR A 198 -17.60 -12.76 -9.19
C THR A 198 -16.70 -12.14 -10.25
N LEU A 199 -16.67 -10.81 -10.38
CA LEU A 199 -15.82 -10.13 -11.36
C LEU A 199 -14.32 -10.37 -11.11
N LEU A 200 -13.89 -10.35 -9.85
CA LEU A 200 -12.49 -10.65 -9.49
C LEU A 200 -12.16 -12.12 -9.76
N GLY A 201 -13.07 -13.02 -9.37
CA GLY A 201 -12.93 -14.45 -9.61
C GLY A 201 -12.81 -14.77 -11.11
N GLN A 202 -13.69 -14.20 -11.92
CA GLN A 202 -13.66 -14.35 -13.38
C GLN A 202 -12.40 -13.73 -14.00
N SER A 203 -11.92 -12.59 -13.48
CA SER A 203 -10.66 -11.99 -13.92
C SER A 203 -9.49 -12.95 -13.71
N ILE A 204 -9.36 -13.51 -12.51
CA ILE A 204 -8.33 -14.53 -12.19
C ILE A 204 -8.53 -15.79 -13.05
N GLY A 205 -9.77 -16.25 -13.19
CA GLY A 205 -10.12 -17.40 -14.01
C GLY A 205 -9.70 -17.23 -15.48
N SER A 206 -9.85 -16.03 -16.02
CA SER A 206 -9.43 -15.70 -17.38
C SER A 206 -7.90 -15.80 -17.55
N MET A 207 -7.11 -15.37 -16.55
CA MET A 207 -5.66 -15.55 -16.54
C MET A 207 -5.26 -17.03 -16.51
N VAL A 208 -5.91 -17.84 -15.68
CA VAL A 208 -5.66 -19.29 -15.60
C VAL A 208 -5.97 -19.98 -16.94
N LEU A 209 -7.08 -19.61 -17.58
CA LEU A 209 -7.49 -20.16 -18.87
C LEU A 209 -6.56 -19.72 -20.00
N ALA A 210 -6.12 -18.45 -20.00
CA ALA A 210 -5.13 -17.94 -20.95
C ALA A 210 -3.77 -18.64 -20.78
N MET A 211 -3.36 -18.92 -19.54
CA MET A 211 -2.14 -19.67 -19.26
C MET A 211 -2.24 -21.13 -19.74
N GLU A 212 -3.40 -21.78 -19.58
CA GLU A 212 -3.65 -23.10 -20.17
C GLU A 212 -3.54 -23.06 -21.69
N ALA A 213 -4.12 -22.06 -22.35
CA ALA A 213 -4.04 -21.90 -23.79
C ALA A 213 -2.61 -21.60 -24.29
N LEU A 214 -1.78 -20.94 -23.48
CA LEU A 214 -0.38 -20.64 -23.81
C LEU A 214 0.55 -21.85 -23.63
N LEU A 215 0.24 -22.74 -22.69
CA LEU A 215 1.06 -23.90 -22.35
C LEU A 215 0.71 -25.16 -23.16
N ASN A 216 -0.44 -25.18 -23.85
CA ASN A 216 -0.82 -26.20 -24.84
C ASN A 216 -0.08 -26.00 -26.16
#